data_AF-A0A0N4USS0-F1
#
_entry.id   AF-A0A0N4USS0-F1
#
_cell.length_a   1.000
_cell.length_b   1.000
_cell.length_c   1.000
_cell.angle_alpha   90.00
_cell.angle_beta   90.00
_cell.angle_gamma   90.00
#
_symmetry.space_group_name_H-M   'P 1'
#
loop_
_entity.id
_entity.type
_entity.pdbx_description
1 polymer ?
#
loop_
_entity_poly.entity_id
_entity_poly.type
_entity_poly.pdbx_seq_one_letter_code
_entity_poly.pdbx_strand_id
1 'polypeptide(L)'
;NPTTRDQWWKSTTKSPWWNPTTTGQTGQWWKSTTRDQWWNPTKTGPWQNPTTAYPTKSTTTAPYPGIKSSTCGCEDESLIRGVNYWLDVVFVVDSTDVVRDEDFYDIKTFISLFGNLQIGTASYGDPRYSRIAIVNAGAEAETIADLDRFESGTDLKNAVAQELNKKGGTKFNIQAGKVNLTRSEKKVDGMCSLAAYLQETTTLITIGLKMAGTKNFPQIDIADNCNRFENSVDMMMNVLRAFCRANCHCPTSYKQFATEDRCEPSGECVAVHQLSLPYRSATEICHQDGAVVADAATYKKERFLQSLHATATFSPFWIGLNYINGKYVWSNNETLNYYDYNNWCTADYQPKISSGKNCVYEDRCGEYATGWFTAECGMMLPTYYFACQKNACSVNSYCE
;
A
#
# COMPACT_ATOMS: atom_id res chain seq x y z
N ASN A 1 -31.20 33.27 48.19
CA ASN A 1 -30.92 34.67 47.85
C ASN A 1 -29.42 34.79 47.60
N PRO A 2 -28.99 35.07 46.37
CA PRO A 2 -29.75 34.94 45.12
C PRO A 2 -28.94 34.12 44.08
N THR A 3 -29.48 33.47 43.05
CA THR A 3 -30.82 33.44 42.41
C THR A 3 -30.71 32.32 41.37
N THR A 4 -31.41 31.19 41.53
CA THR A 4 -32.71 30.88 40.88
C THR A 4 -32.72 31.00 39.37
N ARG A 5 -33.02 29.88 38.67
CA ARG A 5 -34.27 29.68 37.88
C ARG A 5 -34.18 28.32 37.15
N ASP A 6 -35.05 27.33 37.38
CA ASP A 6 -36.49 27.26 37.02
C ASP A 6 -36.74 27.78 35.59
N GLN A 7 -37.44 27.14 34.66
CA GLN A 7 -38.32 25.99 34.61
C GLN A 7 -38.95 26.06 33.19
N TRP A 8 -39.46 24.94 32.66
CA TRP A 8 -40.63 24.84 31.75
C TRP A 8 -40.42 25.03 30.22
N TRP A 9 -41.06 24.32 29.27
CA TRP A 9 -42.04 23.21 29.20
C TRP A 9 -42.16 22.71 27.72
N LYS A 10 -42.84 21.56 27.54
CA LYS A 10 -43.70 21.15 26.39
C LYS A 10 -43.07 20.51 25.14
N SER A 11 -43.30 19.19 25.07
CA SER A 11 -43.68 18.44 23.87
C SER A 11 -44.82 19.11 23.08
N THR A 12 -44.83 18.97 21.76
CA THR A 12 -45.86 18.21 21.00
C THR A 12 -45.69 18.36 19.47
N THR A 13 -45.70 17.21 18.79
CA THR A 13 -46.33 16.89 17.49
C THR A 13 -46.37 17.92 16.35
N LYS A 14 -45.97 17.49 15.14
CA LYS A 14 -46.90 17.09 14.05
C LYS A 14 -46.15 16.78 12.75
N SER A 15 -46.42 15.61 12.18
CA SER A 15 -46.29 15.35 10.74
C SER A 15 -47.18 16.28 9.93
N PRO A 16 -46.91 16.42 8.62
CA PRO A 16 -47.98 16.12 7.68
C PRO A 16 -47.55 15.34 6.41
N TRP A 17 -48.31 14.28 6.14
CA TRP A 17 -49.03 13.96 4.90
C TRP A 17 -48.39 14.15 3.50
N TRP A 18 -48.26 13.01 2.80
CA TRP A 18 -48.59 12.68 1.40
C TRP A 18 -49.61 13.65 0.73
N ASN A 19 -49.66 13.97 -0.58
CA ASN A 19 -49.45 13.20 -1.84
C ASN A 19 -49.64 14.17 -3.08
N PRO A 20 -49.87 13.74 -4.34
CA PRO A 20 -49.01 13.17 -5.39
C PRO A 20 -49.01 13.97 -6.73
N THR A 21 -48.15 13.63 -7.70
CA THR A 21 -48.58 13.61 -9.12
C THR A 21 -47.75 12.65 -9.97
N THR A 22 -48.49 11.90 -10.78
CA THR A 22 -48.17 10.77 -11.67
C THR A 22 -47.71 11.19 -13.07
N THR A 23 -46.84 10.38 -13.69
CA THR A 23 -46.82 9.87 -15.09
C THR A 23 -45.45 9.19 -15.31
N GLY A 24 -45.26 8.03 -15.92
CA GLY A 24 -46.10 6.98 -16.47
C GLY A 24 -45.17 5.80 -16.88
N GLN A 25 -45.75 4.60 -16.85
CA GLN A 25 -45.49 3.36 -17.63
C GLN A 25 -44.18 3.28 -18.47
N THR A 26 -43.38 2.20 -18.48
CA THR A 26 -43.76 0.80 -18.77
C THR A 26 -42.68 -0.18 -18.28
N GLY A 27 -43.09 -1.33 -17.74
CA GLY A 27 -42.22 -2.46 -17.44
C GLY A 27 -41.98 -3.37 -18.64
N GLN A 28 -40.89 -4.14 -18.59
CA GLN A 28 -40.75 -5.38 -19.35
C GLN A 28 -40.22 -6.50 -18.44
N TRP A 29 -41.04 -7.54 -18.39
CA TRP A 29 -40.81 -8.84 -17.80
C TRP A 29 -40.14 -9.74 -18.84
N TRP A 30 -39.09 -10.48 -18.45
CA TRP A 30 -38.62 -11.59 -19.26
C TRP A 30 -39.46 -12.83 -18.96
N LYS A 31 -40.19 -13.26 -19.99
CA LYS A 31 -41.02 -14.46 -20.02
C LYS A 31 -40.15 -15.72 -20.03
N SER A 32 -40.50 -16.67 -19.16
CA SER A 32 -40.20 -18.09 -19.34
C SER A 32 -41.38 -18.76 -20.06
N THR A 33 -41.07 -19.65 -21.00
CA THR A 33 -41.92 -20.69 -21.59
C THR A 33 -41.06 -21.39 -22.66
N THR A 34 -41.03 -22.70 -22.92
CA THR A 34 -41.68 -23.94 -22.47
C THR A 34 -41.12 -25.03 -23.39
N ARG A 35 -40.91 -26.27 -22.93
CA ARG A 35 -41.58 -27.47 -23.49
C ARG A 35 -41.14 -28.77 -22.82
N ASP A 36 -42.10 -29.41 -22.17
CA ASP A 36 -42.12 -30.83 -21.84
C ASP A 36 -42.24 -31.67 -23.11
N GLN A 37 -41.52 -32.80 -23.19
CA GLN A 37 -42.06 -34.01 -23.82
C GLN A 37 -41.66 -35.32 -23.11
N TRP A 38 -42.67 -35.93 -22.49
CA TRP A 38 -43.08 -37.34 -22.50
C TRP A 38 -42.09 -38.48 -22.18
N TRP A 39 -42.47 -39.21 -21.12
CA TRP A 39 -42.01 -40.53 -20.71
C TRP A 39 -42.70 -41.64 -21.53
N ASN A 40 -41.97 -42.67 -21.98
CA ASN A 40 -42.52 -44.01 -22.15
C ASN A 40 -41.42 -45.09 -22.04
N PRO A 41 -41.66 -46.22 -21.33
CA PRO A 41 -40.65 -47.24 -21.04
C PRO A 41 -40.76 -48.44 -22.00
N THR A 42 -39.62 -49.00 -22.41
CA THR A 42 -39.31 -50.43 -22.61
C THR A 42 -38.16 -50.60 -23.60
N LYS A 43 -37.04 -51.14 -23.12
CA LYS A 43 -36.26 -52.22 -23.76
C LYS A 43 -35.07 -52.58 -22.88
N THR A 44 -35.15 -53.79 -22.33
CA THR A 44 -34.10 -54.50 -21.62
C THR A 44 -32.94 -54.82 -22.57
N GLY A 45 -31.73 -54.40 -22.19
CA GLY A 45 -30.47 -54.78 -22.83
C GLY A 45 -29.32 -54.66 -21.81
N PRO A 46 -28.33 -55.57 -21.84
CA PRO A 46 -27.47 -55.84 -20.69
C PRO A 46 -26.36 -54.79 -20.51
N TRP A 47 -26.02 -54.61 -19.23
CA TRP A 47 -24.96 -53.80 -18.64
C TRP A 47 -23.68 -53.68 -19.49
N GLN A 48 -23.34 -52.44 -19.85
CA GLN A 48 -21.98 -52.03 -20.13
C GLN A 48 -21.67 -50.80 -19.27
N ASN A 49 -20.63 -50.93 -18.43
CA ASN A 49 -20.14 -49.86 -17.56
C ASN A 49 -19.72 -48.64 -18.41
N PRO A 50 -20.30 -47.46 -18.22
CA PRO A 50 -19.71 -46.24 -18.76
C PRO A 50 -18.57 -45.83 -17.83
N THR A 51 -17.34 -45.95 -18.32
CA THR A 51 -16.16 -45.30 -17.74
C THR A 51 -16.34 -43.78 -17.91
N THR A 52 -17.10 -43.16 -17.01
CA THR A 52 -17.11 -41.70 -16.88
C THR A 52 -15.81 -41.27 -16.21
N ALA A 53 -14.81 -41.02 -17.04
CA ALA A 53 -13.68 -40.19 -16.65
C ALA A 53 -14.24 -38.82 -16.25
N TYR A 54 -14.19 -38.49 -14.97
CA TYR A 54 -14.33 -37.12 -14.53
C TYR A 54 -13.22 -36.32 -15.20
N PRO A 55 -13.51 -35.24 -15.94
CA PRO A 55 -12.46 -34.35 -16.38
C PRO A 55 -11.89 -33.69 -15.12
N THR A 56 -10.71 -34.13 -14.69
CA THR A 56 -9.83 -33.33 -13.84
C THR A 56 -9.55 -32.06 -14.61
N LYS A 57 -10.31 -31.02 -14.30
CA LYS A 57 -10.01 -29.65 -14.69
C LYS A 57 -8.64 -29.37 -14.05
N SER A 58 -7.60 -29.51 -14.85
CA SER A 58 -6.27 -29.01 -14.55
C SER A 58 -6.43 -27.53 -14.29
N THR A 59 -6.51 -27.14 -13.01
CA THR A 59 -6.33 -25.76 -12.60
C THR A 59 -4.86 -25.48 -12.81
N THR A 60 -4.51 -25.11 -14.04
CA THR A 60 -3.25 -24.46 -14.36
C THR A 60 -3.30 -23.11 -13.66
N THR A 61 -2.93 -23.09 -12.38
CA THR A 61 -2.62 -21.84 -11.68
C THR A 61 -1.51 -21.19 -12.48
N ALA A 62 -1.80 -20.04 -13.09
CA ALA A 62 -0.76 -19.19 -13.65
C ALA A 62 0.35 -19.03 -12.60
N PRO A 63 1.63 -19.09 -12.98
CA PRO A 63 2.71 -18.82 -12.04
C PRO A 63 2.49 -17.41 -11.49
N TYR A 64 2.21 -17.32 -10.18
CA TYR A 64 2.14 -16.04 -9.49
C TYR A 64 3.45 -15.30 -9.75
N PRO A 65 3.41 -13.99 -10.03
CA PRO A 65 4.62 -13.21 -10.23
C PRO A 65 5.47 -13.35 -8.96
N GLY A 66 6.58 -14.09 -9.06
CA GLY A 66 7.50 -14.29 -7.96
C GLY A 66 7.87 -12.95 -7.34
N ILE A 67 7.95 -12.92 -6.02
CA ILE A 67 8.43 -11.77 -5.25
C ILE A 67 9.90 -11.61 -5.62
N LYS A 68 10.19 -10.69 -6.56
CA LYS A 68 11.49 -10.61 -7.26
C LYS A 68 12.41 -9.51 -6.73
N SER A 69 11.96 -8.69 -5.77
CA SER A 69 12.76 -7.58 -5.27
C SER A 69 12.54 -7.39 -3.77
N SER A 70 13.65 -7.34 -3.02
CA SER A 70 13.65 -6.95 -1.61
C SER A 70 13.30 -5.48 -1.40
N THR A 71 13.36 -4.67 -2.47
CA THR A 71 13.08 -3.22 -2.51
C THR A 71 11.89 -2.91 -3.44
N CYS A 72 11.33 -1.72 -3.33
CA CYS A 72 10.38 -1.20 -4.33
C CYS A 72 11.02 -0.75 -5.67
N GLY A 73 12.32 -0.95 -5.87
CA GLY A 73 13.02 -0.63 -7.12
C GLY A 73 13.30 0.88 -7.32
N CYS A 74 13.31 1.68 -6.27
CA CYS A 74 13.54 3.13 -6.35
C CYS A 74 15.01 3.52 -6.59
N GLU A 75 15.90 2.55 -6.65
CA GLU A 75 17.29 2.64 -7.07
C GLU A 75 17.43 2.57 -8.60
N ASP A 76 16.47 1.95 -9.30
CA ASP A 76 16.49 1.79 -10.75
C ASP A 76 15.97 3.06 -11.44
N GLU A 77 16.87 3.82 -12.05
CA GLU A 77 16.51 5.04 -12.78
C GLU A 77 15.51 4.81 -13.91
N SER A 78 15.49 3.62 -14.53
CA SER A 78 14.56 3.32 -15.61
C SER A 78 13.11 3.29 -15.11
N LEU A 79 12.90 2.82 -13.87
CA LEU A 79 11.60 2.82 -13.21
C LEU A 79 11.19 4.24 -12.79
N ILE A 80 12.14 5.01 -12.26
CA ILE A 80 11.91 6.38 -11.78
C ILE A 80 11.52 7.34 -12.92
N ARG A 81 12.11 7.15 -14.10
CA ARG A 81 11.83 7.98 -15.30
C ARG A 81 10.47 7.68 -15.93
N GLY A 82 9.84 6.55 -15.62
CA GLY A 82 8.62 6.06 -16.25
C GLY A 82 7.33 6.82 -15.93
N VAL A 83 7.37 7.83 -15.06
CA VAL A 83 6.24 8.72 -14.73
C VAL A 83 4.96 8.03 -14.22
N ASN A 84 5.04 6.77 -13.76
CA ASN A 84 3.90 5.97 -13.29
C ASN A 84 3.61 6.17 -11.79
N TYR A 85 3.71 7.41 -11.32
CA TYR A 85 3.39 7.76 -9.95
C TYR A 85 1.87 7.92 -9.80
N TRP A 86 1.34 7.33 -8.74
CA TRP A 86 -0.08 7.47 -8.37
C TRP A 86 -0.16 7.98 -6.94
N LEU A 87 0.02 9.30 -6.81
CA LEU A 87 0.21 9.96 -5.53
C LEU A 87 -0.71 11.15 -5.39
N ASP A 88 -1.11 11.44 -4.15
CA ASP A 88 -1.56 12.77 -3.78
C ASP A 88 -0.33 13.61 -3.42
N VAL A 89 -0.08 14.66 -4.20
CA VAL A 89 1.07 15.55 -4.01
C VAL A 89 0.58 16.92 -3.60
N VAL A 90 1.07 17.45 -2.49
CA VAL A 90 0.77 18.83 -2.08
C VAL A 90 2.02 19.67 -2.10
N PHE A 91 2.07 20.64 -3.01
CA PHE A 91 3.13 21.64 -3.03
C PHE A 91 2.80 22.74 -2.03
N VAL A 92 3.70 22.97 -1.08
CA VAL A 92 3.68 24.13 -0.18
C VAL A 92 4.81 25.05 -0.60
N VAL A 93 4.45 26.23 -1.07
CA VAL A 93 5.38 27.16 -1.72
C VAL A 93 5.62 28.36 -0.81
N ASP A 94 6.85 28.53 -0.34
CA ASP A 94 7.26 29.78 0.31
C ASP A 94 7.28 30.90 -0.74
N SER A 95 6.51 31.96 -0.47
CA SER A 95 6.47 33.17 -1.29
C SER A 95 6.71 34.44 -0.50
N THR A 96 7.30 34.32 0.70
CA THR A 96 7.66 35.42 1.59
C THR A 96 8.71 36.35 0.96
N ASP A 97 8.98 37.48 1.61
CA ASP A 97 9.99 38.46 1.16
C ASP A 97 11.42 37.90 1.21
N VAL A 98 11.64 36.77 1.90
CA VAL A 98 12.93 36.07 1.93
C VAL A 98 13.24 35.42 0.58
N VAL A 99 12.21 35.02 -0.18
CA VAL A 99 12.34 34.44 -1.52
C VAL A 99 12.40 35.57 -2.55
N ARG A 100 13.46 35.65 -3.37
CA ARG A 100 13.53 36.66 -4.44
C ARG A 100 12.56 36.35 -5.57
N ASP A 101 12.23 37.36 -6.37
CA ASP A 101 11.29 37.19 -7.48
C ASP A 101 11.82 36.20 -8.55
N GLU A 102 13.12 36.24 -8.82
CA GLU A 102 13.82 35.27 -9.69
C GLU A 102 13.70 33.84 -9.13
N ASP A 103 14.00 33.66 -7.83
CA ASP A 103 13.93 32.35 -7.18
C ASP A 103 12.48 31.82 -7.16
N PHE A 104 11.49 32.71 -6.99
CA PHE A 104 10.07 32.35 -7.05
C PHE A 104 9.65 31.90 -8.46
N TYR A 105 10.18 32.53 -9.51
CA TYR A 105 9.96 32.09 -10.89
C TYR A 105 10.55 30.70 -11.16
N ASP A 106 11.73 30.41 -10.60
CA ASP A 106 12.34 29.08 -10.67
C ASP A 106 11.48 28.02 -9.95
N ILE A 107 10.90 28.35 -8.79
CA ILE A 107 9.94 27.46 -8.10
C ILE A 107 8.73 27.16 -8.99
N LYS A 108 8.13 28.17 -9.62
CA LYS A 108 7.00 27.97 -10.56
C LYS A 108 7.39 27.04 -11.71
N THR A 109 8.58 27.25 -12.27
CA THR A 109 9.10 26.40 -13.36
C THR A 109 9.28 24.97 -12.91
N PHE A 110 9.85 24.75 -11.73
CA PHE A 110 10.01 23.42 -11.12
C PHE A 110 8.68 22.70 -10.92
N ILE A 111 7.67 23.35 -10.32
CA ILE A 111 6.34 22.76 -10.12
C ILE A 111 5.69 22.40 -11.46
N SER A 112 5.86 23.25 -12.47
CA SER A 112 5.30 23.01 -13.81
C SER A 112 5.84 21.74 -14.49
N LEU A 113 7.03 21.26 -14.11
CA LEU A 113 7.59 20.00 -14.62
C LEU A 113 6.74 18.78 -14.23
N PHE A 114 6.04 18.85 -13.08
CA PHE A 114 5.14 17.80 -12.63
C PHE A 114 3.84 17.73 -13.44
N GLY A 115 3.59 18.69 -14.33
CA GLY A 115 2.52 18.60 -15.32
C GLY A 115 2.83 17.60 -16.45
N ASN A 116 3.90 16.81 -16.32
CA ASN A 116 4.16 15.64 -17.14
C ASN A 116 3.68 14.34 -16.46
N LEU A 117 3.29 14.38 -15.18
CA LEU A 117 2.62 13.26 -14.52
C LEU A 117 1.24 13.02 -15.13
N GLN A 118 0.74 11.79 -15.01
CA GLN A 118 -0.66 11.50 -15.26
C GLN A 118 -1.49 12.07 -14.11
N ILE A 119 -2.27 13.12 -14.38
CA ILE A 119 -3.04 13.86 -13.36
C ILE A 119 -4.54 13.70 -13.62
N GLY A 120 -5.32 13.62 -12.54
CA GLY A 120 -6.77 13.87 -12.52
C GLY A 120 -7.66 12.72 -13.00
N THR A 121 -7.26 11.98 -14.04
CA THR A 121 -8.03 10.82 -14.50
C THR A 121 -7.15 9.63 -14.89
N ALA A 122 -7.67 8.44 -14.58
CA ALA A 122 -7.18 7.18 -15.10
C ALA A 122 -7.27 7.18 -16.64
N SER A 123 -6.18 6.87 -17.31
CA SER A 123 -6.15 6.66 -18.75
C SER A 123 -6.88 5.37 -19.08
N TYR A 124 -7.40 5.24 -20.30
CA TYR A 124 -8.14 4.05 -20.71
C TYR A 124 -7.29 2.78 -20.54
N GLY A 125 -7.61 1.97 -19.53
CA GLY A 125 -6.90 0.74 -19.18
C GLY A 125 -5.82 0.87 -18.10
N ASP A 126 -5.51 2.06 -17.60
CA ASP A 126 -4.60 2.28 -16.47
C ASP A 126 -5.27 3.10 -15.35
N PRO A 127 -5.68 2.47 -14.23
CA PRO A 127 -6.37 3.14 -13.13
C PRO A 127 -5.47 4.11 -12.35
N ARG A 128 -4.15 4.10 -12.58
CA ARG A 128 -3.19 4.92 -11.85
C ARG A 128 -3.25 6.37 -12.31
N TYR A 129 -3.37 7.29 -11.36
CA TYR A 129 -3.19 8.72 -11.60
C TYR A 129 -2.74 9.42 -10.31
N SER A 130 -2.14 10.59 -10.46
CA SER A 130 -1.78 11.47 -9.35
C SER A 130 -2.78 12.62 -9.23
N ARG A 131 -2.88 13.18 -8.02
CA ARG A 131 -3.62 14.41 -7.72
C ARG A 131 -2.65 15.43 -7.16
N ILE A 132 -2.84 16.70 -7.51
CA ILE A 132 -1.91 17.75 -7.09
C ILE A 132 -2.68 18.90 -6.46
N ALA A 133 -2.27 19.31 -5.26
CA ALA A 133 -2.70 20.54 -4.62
C ALA A 133 -1.53 21.53 -4.53
N ILE A 134 -1.86 22.82 -4.49
CA ILE A 134 -0.88 23.90 -4.36
C ILE A 134 -1.34 24.87 -3.28
N VAL A 135 -0.50 25.05 -2.27
CA VAL A 135 -0.65 26.04 -1.21
C VAL A 135 0.48 27.05 -1.32
N ASN A 136 0.12 28.31 -1.44
CA ASN A 136 1.03 29.43 -1.39
C ASN A 136 1.13 29.93 0.05
N ALA A 137 2.33 29.94 0.63
CA ALA A 137 2.59 30.15 2.05
C ALA A 137 3.35 31.46 2.34
N GLY A 138 2.93 32.57 1.72
CA GLY A 138 3.40 33.92 2.08
C GLY A 138 2.73 34.47 3.36
N ALA A 139 2.73 35.79 3.54
CA ALA A 139 2.13 36.42 4.73
C ALA A 139 0.64 36.04 4.93
N GLU A 140 -0.11 35.96 3.84
CA GLU A 140 -1.44 35.38 3.80
C GLU A 140 -1.39 34.09 2.98
N ALA A 141 -1.67 32.97 3.64
CA ALA A 141 -1.68 31.69 2.95
C ALA A 141 -2.88 31.58 2.02
N GLU A 142 -2.68 31.04 0.83
CA GLU A 142 -3.72 30.88 -0.18
C GLU A 142 -3.65 29.46 -0.75
N THR A 143 -4.80 28.78 -0.76
CA THR A 143 -4.96 27.54 -1.53
C THR A 143 -5.18 27.94 -2.98
N ILE A 144 -4.17 27.71 -3.83
CA ILE A 144 -4.31 27.89 -5.27
C ILE A 144 -5.14 26.75 -5.82
N ALA A 145 -4.88 25.51 -5.39
CA ALA A 145 -5.61 24.33 -5.85
C ALA A 145 -5.73 23.29 -4.74
N ASP A 146 -6.89 22.65 -4.63
CA ASP A 146 -7.06 21.41 -3.87
C ASP A 146 -6.74 20.18 -4.76
N LEU A 147 -6.81 18.98 -4.17
CA LEU A 147 -6.45 17.73 -4.86
C LEU A 147 -7.41 17.35 -6.00
N ASP A 148 -8.61 17.91 -6.03
CA ASP A 148 -9.64 17.54 -7.00
C ASP A 148 -9.74 18.56 -8.15
N ARG A 149 -8.98 19.67 -8.08
CA ARG A 149 -9.05 20.76 -9.06
C ARG A 149 -8.47 20.40 -10.44
N PHE A 150 -7.35 19.68 -10.49
CA PHE A 150 -6.63 19.47 -11.75
C PHE A 150 -7.03 18.16 -12.43
N GLU A 151 -7.46 18.26 -13.68
CA GLU A 151 -7.84 17.11 -14.52
C GLU A 151 -6.72 16.69 -15.47
N SER A 152 -5.69 17.52 -15.65
CA SER A 152 -4.56 17.25 -16.53
C SER A 152 -3.28 17.99 -16.13
N GLY A 153 -2.15 17.54 -16.68
CA GLY A 153 -0.87 18.24 -16.57
C GLY A 153 -0.86 19.64 -17.20
N THR A 154 -1.72 19.89 -18.19
CA THR A 154 -1.88 21.22 -18.81
C THR A 154 -2.58 22.17 -17.84
N ASP A 155 -3.58 21.71 -17.10
CA ASP A 155 -4.28 22.54 -16.10
C ASP A 155 -3.35 22.99 -14.99
N LEU A 156 -2.50 22.07 -14.51
CA LEU A 156 -1.45 22.38 -13.54
C LEU A 156 -0.52 23.49 -14.07
N LYS A 157 0.03 23.32 -15.29
CA LYS A 157 0.96 24.29 -15.90
C LYS A 157 0.32 25.67 -16.05
N ASN A 158 -0.94 25.71 -16.48
CA ASN A 158 -1.69 26.97 -16.64
C ASN A 158 -1.95 27.67 -15.29
N ALA A 159 -2.42 26.93 -14.28
CA ALA A 159 -2.69 27.48 -12.96
C ALA A 159 -1.40 27.97 -12.27
N VAL A 160 -0.30 27.22 -12.37
CA VAL A 160 1.00 27.67 -11.87
C VAL A 160 1.42 28.97 -12.57
N ALA A 161 1.32 29.04 -13.90
CA ALA A 161 1.70 30.23 -14.65
C ALA A 161 0.87 31.46 -14.26
N GLN A 162 -0.45 31.33 -14.17
CA GLN A 162 -1.40 32.45 -14.08
C GLN A 162 -1.79 32.82 -12.63
N GLU A 163 -1.85 31.86 -11.71
CA GLU A 163 -2.47 32.04 -10.40
C GLU A 163 -1.47 31.99 -9.25
N LEU A 164 -0.42 31.18 -9.36
CA LEU A 164 0.65 31.13 -8.35
C LEU A 164 1.52 32.40 -8.44
N ASN A 165 1.17 33.40 -7.64
CA ASN A 165 1.82 34.71 -7.57
C ASN A 165 2.50 34.90 -6.22
N LYS A 166 3.64 35.60 -6.20
CA LYS A 166 4.37 35.86 -4.95
C LYS A 166 3.53 36.76 -4.04
N LYS A 167 3.30 36.35 -2.79
CA LYS A 167 2.49 37.12 -1.82
C LYS A 167 3.34 38.05 -0.96
N GLY A 168 4.63 37.74 -0.80
CA GLY A 168 5.55 38.50 0.03
C GLY A 168 5.21 38.43 1.52
N GLY A 169 5.78 39.38 2.24
CA GLY A 169 5.67 39.54 3.68
C GLY A 169 6.68 38.73 4.50
N THR A 170 6.77 39.04 5.79
CA THR A 170 7.88 38.60 6.66
C THR A 170 7.64 37.27 7.37
N LYS A 171 6.47 36.64 7.18
CA LYS A 171 6.08 35.42 7.88
C LYS A 171 5.62 34.37 6.88
N PHE A 172 6.22 33.18 6.97
CA PHE A 172 5.69 31.98 6.33
C PHE A 172 4.41 31.56 7.06
N ASN A 173 3.31 31.41 6.33
CA ASN A 173 2.02 31.02 6.89
C ASN A 173 1.43 29.85 6.12
N ILE A 174 1.13 28.76 6.81
CA ILE A 174 0.48 27.56 6.24
C ILE A 174 -0.90 27.30 6.85
N GLN A 175 -1.23 27.95 7.98
CA GLN A 175 -2.46 27.69 8.74
C GLN A 175 -3.72 28.23 8.06
N ALA A 176 -3.58 29.17 7.12
CA ALA A 176 -4.71 29.73 6.37
C ALA A 176 -5.00 28.99 5.03
N GLY A 177 -4.12 28.07 4.62
CA GLY A 177 -4.36 27.21 3.46
C GLY A 177 -5.42 26.19 3.82
N LYS A 178 -6.69 26.44 3.47
CA LYS A 178 -7.82 25.51 3.64
C LYS A 178 -7.72 24.26 2.74
N VAL A 179 -6.51 23.78 2.44
CA VAL A 179 -6.40 22.40 1.98
C VAL A 179 -6.66 21.55 3.21
N ASN A 180 -7.70 20.72 3.17
CA ASN A 180 -7.93 19.66 4.17
C ASN A 180 -6.77 18.66 4.08
N LEU A 181 -5.56 19.07 4.49
CA LEU A 181 -4.36 18.24 4.63
C LEU A 181 -4.60 17.13 5.65
N THR A 182 -5.66 17.24 6.45
CA THR A 182 -6.04 16.30 7.49
C THR A 182 -7.51 15.94 7.34
N ARG A 183 -7.81 14.63 7.32
CA ARG A 183 -9.20 14.12 7.42
C ARG A 183 -9.84 14.40 8.79
N SER A 184 -9.06 14.92 9.75
CA SER A 184 -9.48 15.31 11.09
C SER A 184 -9.15 16.78 11.35
N GLU A 185 -10.12 17.55 11.85
CA GLU A 185 -10.02 18.97 12.25
C GLU A 185 -9.13 19.17 13.51
N LYS A 186 -7.87 18.70 13.50
CA LYS A 186 -6.94 19.02 14.58
C LYS A 186 -6.36 20.41 14.35
N LYS A 187 -6.63 21.32 15.27
CA LYS A 187 -6.00 22.64 15.30
C LYS A 187 -4.52 22.47 15.66
N VAL A 188 -3.64 22.69 14.69
CA VAL A 188 -2.19 22.57 14.89
C VAL A 188 -1.57 23.95 15.00
N ASP A 189 -1.01 24.28 16.17
CA ASP A 189 -0.36 25.56 16.44
C ASP A 189 1.12 25.51 16.01
N GLY A 190 1.46 26.23 14.93
CA GLY A 190 2.84 26.39 14.43
C GLY A 190 3.30 25.36 13.39
N MET A 191 4.30 25.75 12.58
CA MET A 191 4.84 24.96 11.47
C MET A 191 5.50 23.65 11.93
N CYS A 192 6.27 23.68 13.02
CA CYS A 192 6.95 22.48 13.52
C CYS A 192 5.95 21.44 14.06
N SER A 193 4.88 21.89 14.73
CA SER A 193 3.81 21.01 15.20
C SER A 193 3.06 20.37 14.02
N LEU A 194 2.85 21.13 12.95
CA LEU A 194 2.22 20.63 11.72
C LEU A 194 3.14 19.65 11.01
N ALA A 195 4.42 19.97 10.89
CA ALA A 195 5.42 19.07 10.33
C ALA A 195 5.49 17.75 11.11
N ALA A 196 5.58 17.80 12.44
CA ALA A 196 5.61 16.61 13.29
C ALA A 196 4.35 15.75 13.10
N TYR A 197 3.17 16.39 13.01
CA TYR A 197 1.92 15.68 12.72
C TYR A 197 1.91 15.04 11.31
N LEU A 198 2.38 15.79 10.30
CA LEU A 198 2.42 15.29 8.92
C LEU A 198 3.44 14.16 8.75
N GLN A 199 4.57 14.19 9.46
CA GLN A 199 5.57 13.11 9.45
C GLN A 199 4.97 11.75 9.88
N GLU A 200 3.93 11.73 10.71
CA GLU A 200 3.27 10.49 11.13
C GLU A 200 2.37 9.87 10.05
N THR A 201 1.96 10.66 9.06
CA THR A 201 0.87 10.27 8.13
C THR A 201 1.20 10.48 6.66
N THR A 202 2.25 11.22 6.35
CA THR A 202 2.59 11.71 5.01
C THR A 202 4.11 11.71 4.82
N THR A 203 4.56 11.45 3.59
CA THR A 203 5.97 11.67 3.22
C THR A 203 6.22 13.16 2.99
N LEU A 204 7.02 13.78 3.87
CA LEU A 204 7.50 15.15 3.65
C LEU A 204 8.75 15.13 2.77
N ILE A 205 8.78 16.02 1.78
CA ILE A 205 9.94 16.29 0.92
C ILE A 205 10.26 17.78 1.02
N THR A 206 11.49 18.11 1.40
CA THR A 206 11.94 19.51 1.52
C THR A 206 13.01 19.80 0.51
N ILE A 207 12.86 20.91 -0.20
CA ILE A 207 13.81 21.37 -1.21
C ILE A 207 14.34 22.74 -0.80
N GLY A 208 15.64 22.80 -0.51
CA GLY A 208 16.34 24.04 -0.21
C GLY A 208 16.84 24.70 -1.48
N LEU A 209 16.34 25.89 -1.78
CA LEU A 209 16.88 26.73 -2.84
C LEU A 209 17.84 27.74 -2.22
N LYS A 210 19.05 27.86 -2.77
CA LYS A 210 19.99 28.92 -2.39
C LYS A 210 19.85 30.10 -3.33
N MET A 211 20.03 31.30 -2.80
CA MET A 211 20.09 32.51 -3.61
C MET A 211 21.39 32.53 -4.42
N ALA A 212 21.35 33.07 -5.64
CA ALA A 212 22.56 33.29 -6.44
C ALA A 212 23.62 34.07 -5.65
N GLY A 213 24.86 33.58 -5.61
CA GLY A 213 25.97 34.21 -4.87
C GLY A 213 26.06 33.85 -3.39
N THR A 214 25.11 33.08 -2.84
CA THR A 214 25.21 32.58 -1.45
C THR A 214 25.94 31.24 -1.38
N LYS A 215 26.65 31.00 -0.26
CA LYS A 215 27.40 29.76 -0.03
C LYS A 215 26.55 28.65 0.60
N ASN A 216 25.53 29.02 1.38
CA ASN A 216 24.76 28.08 2.20
C ASN A 216 23.30 28.05 1.76
N PHE A 217 22.70 26.86 1.81
CA PHE A 217 21.26 26.67 1.67
C PHE A 217 20.52 27.05 2.97
N PRO A 218 19.21 27.36 2.90
CA PRO A 218 18.39 27.47 4.09
C PRO A 218 18.38 26.13 4.86
N GLN A 219 18.17 26.20 6.18
CA GLN A 219 17.94 24.99 6.96
C GLN A 219 16.58 24.39 6.57
N ILE A 220 16.60 23.12 6.17
CA ILE A 220 15.45 22.38 5.64
C ILE A 220 15.30 21.03 6.39
N ASP A 221 15.47 21.05 7.71
CA ASP A 221 15.40 19.89 8.61
C ASP A 221 13.98 19.43 8.98
N ILE A 222 13.00 19.73 8.11
CA ILE A 222 11.59 19.37 8.31
C ILE A 222 11.30 17.96 7.79
N ALA A 223 11.93 17.54 6.69
CA ALA A 223 11.83 16.17 6.20
C ALA A 223 12.95 15.30 6.78
N ASP A 224 12.71 13.98 6.81
CA ASP A 224 13.77 13.01 7.08
C ASP A 224 14.93 13.18 6.09
N ASN A 225 16.12 12.75 6.51
CA ASN A 225 17.35 12.83 5.72
C ASN A 225 17.22 12.23 4.31
N CYS A 226 16.36 11.21 4.12
CA CYS A 226 16.10 10.60 2.82
C CYS A 226 15.42 11.54 1.82
N ASN A 227 14.66 12.53 2.30
CA ASN A 227 13.76 13.39 1.52
C ASN A 227 14.10 14.88 1.66
N ARG A 228 15.32 15.18 2.12
CA ARG A 228 15.87 16.53 2.20
C ARG A 228 16.83 16.75 1.03
N PHE A 229 16.49 17.68 0.14
CA PHE A 229 17.28 17.95 -1.07
C PHE A 229 17.65 19.42 -1.17
N GLU A 230 18.85 19.68 -1.68
CA GLU A 230 19.31 21.02 -2.04
C GLU A 230 19.22 21.20 -3.55
N ASN A 231 19.09 22.44 -4.02
CA ASN A 231 19.13 22.74 -5.45
C ASN A 231 20.49 22.34 -6.05
N SER A 232 20.50 21.18 -6.71
CA SER A 232 21.65 20.58 -7.37
C SER A 232 21.22 19.96 -8.71
N VAL A 233 22.20 19.54 -9.52
CA VAL A 233 21.94 18.85 -10.79
C VAL A 233 21.14 17.56 -10.63
N ASP A 234 21.22 16.93 -9.46
CA ASP A 234 20.55 15.66 -9.16
C ASP A 234 19.19 15.84 -8.45
N MET A 235 18.81 17.09 -8.14
CA MET A 235 17.61 17.41 -7.35
C MET A 235 16.36 16.75 -7.95
N MET A 236 16.14 16.86 -9.26
CA MET A 236 14.98 16.26 -9.92
C MET A 236 14.93 14.74 -9.73
N MET A 237 16.04 14.05 -9.94
CA MET A 237 16.11 12.59 -9.78
C MET A 237 15.90 12.19 -8.32
N ASN A 238 16.42 12.97 -7.37
CA ASN A 238 16.21 12.74 -5.95
C ASN A 238 14.74 12.94 -5.53
N VAL A 239 14.05 13.94 -6.07
CA VAL A 239 12.62 14.15 -5.83
C VAL A 239 11.79 13.02 -6.43
N LEU A 240 12.10 12.59 -7.66
CA LEU A 240 11.40 11.44 -8.27
C LEU A 240 11.65 10.14 -7.49
N ARG A 241 12.87 9.93 -6.95
CA ARG A 241 13.16 8.82 -6.04
C ARG A 241 12.34 8.91 -4.75
N ALA A 242 12.18 10.11 -4.19
CA ALA A 242 11.33 10.32 -3.02
C ALA A 242 9.85 10.02 -3.33
N PHE A 243 9.36 10.38 -4.52
CA PHE A 243 8.01 10.02 -4.97
C PHE A 243 7.87 8.49 -5.10
N CYS A 244 8.87 7.81 -5.66
CA CYS A 244 8.87 6.34 -5.74
C CYS A 244 8.75 5.71 -4.35
N ARG A 245 9.51 6.21 -3.36
CA ARG A 245 9.44 5.72 -1.98
C ARG A 245 8.11 6.05 -1.31
N ALA A 246 7.55 7.24 -1.54
CA ALA A 246 6.22 7.59 -1.04
C ALA A 246 5.14 6.66 -1.61
N ASN A 247 5.32 6.21 -2.85
CA ASN A 247 4.45 5.24 -3.49
C ASN A 247 4.68 3.80 -3.01
N CYS A 248 5.76 3.54 -2.27
CA CYS A 248 6.15 2.24 -1.74
C CYS A 248 5.56 1.98 -0.36
N HIS A 249 4.38 1.37 -0.30
CA HIS A 249 3.68 1.15 0.97
C HIS A 249 2.94 -0.19 1.02
N CYS A 250 2.58 -0.61 2.22
CA CYS A 250 1.74 -1.78 2.43
C CYS A 250 0.28 -1.40 2.64
N PRO A 251 -0.68 -2.25 2.21
CA PRO A 251 -2.07 -2.14 2.63
C PRO A 251 -2.18 -2.13 4.16
N THR A 252 -3.22 -1.49 4.71
CA THR A 252 -3.34 -1.20 6.15
C THR A 252 -3.26 -2.44 7.07
N SER A 253 -3.68 -3.61 6.59
CA SER A 253 -3.61 -4.88 7.32
C SER A 253 -2.23 -5.54 7.32
N TYR A 254 -1.29 -5.03 6.52
CA TYR A 254 0.05 -5.57 6.36
C TYR A 254 1.10 -4.64 7.01
N LYS A 255 2.18 -5.25 7.48
CA LYS A 255 3.38 -4.55 7.95
C LYS A 255 4.47 -4.67 6.90
N GLN A 256 5.07 -3.53 6.55
CA GLN A 256 6.21 -3.53 5.65
C GLN A 256 7.41 -4.17 6.34
N PHE A 257 8.09 -5.06 5.63
CA PHE A 257 9.37 -5.58 6.10
C PHE A 257 10.36 -4.41 6.16
N ALA A 258 10.89 -4.12 7.35
CA ALA A 258 11.84 -3.03 7.50
C ALA A 258 13.26 -3.52 7.20
N THR A 259 13.90 -2.91 6.21
CA THR A 259 15.34 -3.02 6.02
C THR A 259 16.04 -2.12 7.07
N GLU A 260 17.36 -2.30 7.28
CA GLU A 260 18.12 -1.44 8.20
C GLU A 260 18.21 0.01 7.71
N ASP A 261 18.04 0.22 6.40
CA ASP A 261 18.05 1.54 5.78
C ASP A 261 16.61 2.07 5.65
N ARG A 262 16.27 3.09 6.45
CA ARG A 262 14.97 3.77 6.38
C ARG A 262 14.72 4.45 5.02
N CYS A 263 15.78 4.72 4.26
CA CYS A 263 15.67 5.31 2.92
C CYS A 263 15.34 4.28 1.84
N GLU A 264 15.35 2.98 2.15
CA GLU A 264 15.07 1.90 1.20
C GLU A 264 13.92 1.03 1.72
N PRO A 265 12.67 1.48 1.58
CA PRO A 265 11.52 0.71 2.01
C PRO A 265 11.47 -0.63 1.27
N SER A 266 11.20 -1.71 2.00
CA SER A 266 11.12 -3.02 1.38
C SER A 266 9.94 -3.12 0.44
N GLY A 267 10.15 -3.86 -0.65
CA GLY A 267 9.11 -4.30 -1.58
C GLY A 267 8.19 -5.38 -1.00
N GLU A 268 8.31 -5.74 0.28
CA GLU A 268 7.60 -6.86 0.89
C GLU A 268 6.72 -6.44 2.05
N CYS A 269 5.48 -6.92 2.02
CA CYS A 269 4.45 -6.71 3.03
C CYS A 269 4.10 -8.03 3.69
N VAL A 270 4.00 -8.07 5.02
CA VAL A 270 3.68 -9.28 5.79
C VAL A 270 2.53 -9.02 6.77
N ALA A 271 1.58 -9.94 6.86
CA ALA A 271 0.49 -9.93 7.83
C ALA A 271 0.39 -11.27 8.55
N VAL A 272 0.34 -11.24 9.88
CA VAL A 272 0.12 -12.45 10.70
C VAL A 272 -1.37 -12.78 10.74
N HIS A 273 -1.71 -14.05 10.50
CA HIS A 273 -3.07 -14.53 10.57
C HIS A 273 -3.39 -15.10 11.96
N GLN A 274 -4.61 -14.85 12.46
CA GLN A 274 -5.01 -15.22 13.83
C GLN A 274 -5.39 -16.70 13.98
N LEU A 275 -5.67 -17.38 12.88
CA LEU A 275 -6.03 -18.81 12.89
C LEU A 275 -4.77 -19.68 12.81
N SER A 276 -4.77 -20.75 13.59
CA SER A 276 -3.85 -21.87 13.41
C SER A 276 -4.50 -22.89 12.46
N LEU A 277 -3.85 -23.20 11.34
CA LEU A 277 -4.41 -24.00 10.26
C LEU A 277 -3.40 -24.99 9.70
N PRO A 278 -3.86 -26.05 9.00
CA PRO A 278 -2.97 -26.88 8.20
C PRO A 278 -2.34 -26.09 7.07
N TYR A 279 -1.12 -26.47 6.66
CA TYR A 279 -0.33 -25.71 5.70
C TYR A 279 -1.11 -25.39 4.41
N ARG A 280 -1.84 -26.36 3.85
CA ARG A 280 -2.63 -26.17 2.63
C ARG A 280 -3.69 -25.09 2.79
N SER A 281 -4.41 -25.06 3.91
CA SER A 281 -5.41 -24.05 4.19
C SER A 281 -4.79 -22.67 4.45
N ALA A 282 -3.62 -22.62 5.09
CA ALA A 282 -2.85 -21.38 5.23
C ALA A 282 -2.44 -20.81 3.86
N THR A 283 -1.95 -21.67 2.95
CA THR A 283 -1.65 -21.29 1.56
C THR A 283 -2.88 -20.78 0.82
N GLU A 284 -4.02 -21.46 0.92
CA GLU A 284 -5.27 -21.03 0.28
C GLU A 284 -5.74 -19.66 0.77
N ILE A 285 -5.68 -19.40 2.08
CA ILE A 285 -6.05 -18.10 2.66
C ILE A 285 -5.12 -17.00 2.18
N CYS A 286 -3.80 -17.24 2.16
CA CYS A 286 -2.89 -16.23 1.63
C CYS A 286 -3.18 -15.93 0.15
N HIS A 287 -3.45 -16.96 -0.67
CA HIS A 287 -3.76 -16.77 -2.08
C HIS A 287 -5.07 -16.00 -2.31
N GLN A 288 -6.06 -16.09 -1.41
CA GLN A 288 -7.29 -15.30 -1.51
C GLN A 288 -7.04 -13.79 -1.43
N ASP A 289 -5.93 -13.35 -0.82
CA ASP A 289 -5.51 -11.95 -0.75
C ASP A 289 -4.34 -11.62 -1.71
N GLY A 290 -4.13 -12.46 -2.73
CA GLY A 290 -3.02 -12.30 -3.67
C GLY A 290 -1.63 -12.41 -3.02
N ALA A 291 -1.56 -13.06 -1.86
CA ALA A 291 -0.37 -13.26 -1.06
C ALA A 291 0.06 -14.73 -1.06
N VAL A 292 1.25 -15.02 -0.54
CA VAL A 292 1.74 -16.39 -0.32
C VAL A 292 2.12 -16.56 1.15
N VAL A 293 2.32 -17.80 1.63
CA VAL A 293 2.83 -18.00 3.00
C VAL A 293 4.24 -17.39 3.09
N ALA A 294 4.49 -16.63 4.16
CA ALA A 294 5.70 -15.83 4.27
C ALA A 294 6.98 -16.67 4.30
N ASP A 295 7.99 -16.29 3.52
CA ASP A 295 9.29 -16.95 3.53
C ASP A 295 10.17 -16.44 4.67
N ALA A 296 11.19 -17.23 5.01
CA ALA A 296 12.23 -16.90 5.98
C ALA A 296 13.61 -16.96 5.29
N ALA A 297 13.71 -16.50 4.03
CA ALA A 297 14.86 -16.72 3.18
C ALA A 297 16.15 -16.00 3.64
N THR A 298 16.04 -15.06 4.59
CA THR A 298 17.19 -14.39 5.20
C THR A 298 17.03 -14.33 6.72
N TYR A 299 18.16 -14.24 7.43
CA TYR A 299 18.17 -14.03 8.88
C TYR A 299 17.33 -12.81 9.30
N LYS A 300 17.40 -11.71 8.54
CA LYS A 300 16.63 -10.49 8.82
C LYS A 300 15.13 -10.74 8.66
N LYS A 301 14.72 -11.43 7.59
CA LYS A 301 13.32 -11.77 7.35
C LYS A 301 12.78 -12.71 8.42
N GLU A 302 13.55 -13.71 8.83
CA GLU A 302 13.18 -14.62 9.91
C GLU A 302 12.96 -13.86 11.23
N ARG A 303 13.92 -13.02 11.64
CA ARG A 303 13.79 -12.20 12.85
C ARG A 303 12.56 -11.29 12.80
N PHE A 304 12.24 -10.74 11.63
CA PHE A 304 11.03 -9.95 11.43
C PHE A 304 9.76 -10.79 11.65
N LEU A 305 9.65 -11.98 11.03
CA LEU A 305 8.53 -12.90 11.25
C LEU A 305 8.39 -13.28 12.73
N GLN A 306 9.50 -13.66 13.37
CA GLN A 306 9.55 -13.96 14.81
C GLN A 306 9.01 -12.80 15.66
N SER A 307 9.38 -11.56 15.34
CA SER A 307 8.90 -10.38 16.07
C SER A 307 7.40 -10.17 15.92
N LEU A 308 6.84 -10.38 14.72
CA LEU A 308 5.42 -10.24 14.46
C LEU A 308 4.63 -11.32 15.20
N HIS A 309 5.08 -12.57 15.13
CA HIS A 309 4.48 -13.71 15.81
C HIS A 309 4.60 -13.61 17.34
N ALA A 310 5.74 -13.16 17.87
CA ALA A 310 5.91 -12.90 19.30
C ALA A 310 4.98 -11.80 19.81
N THR A 311 4.85 -10.69 19.06
CA THR A 311 3.91 -9.60 19.38
C THR A 311 2.46 -10.11 19.40
N ALA A 312 2.11 -11.01 18.50
CA ALA A 312 0.80 -11.64 18.43
C ALA A 312 0.63 -12.82 19.41
N THR A 313 1.67 -13.24 20.14
CA THR A 313 1.70 -14.44 21.00
C THR A 313 1.36 -15.74 20.26
N PHE A 314 1.73 -15.82 18.98
CA PHE A 314 1.43 -16.95 18.09
C PHE A 314 2.68 -17.78 17.80
N SER A 315 2.74 -18.98 18.36
CA SER A 315 3.78 -19.97 18.11
C SER A 315 3.21 -21.37 18.34
N PRO A 316 3.67 -22.41 17.62
CA PRO A 316 4.57 -22.35 16.46
C PRO A 316 3.87 -21.86 15.17
N PHE A 317 4.64 -21.55 14.13
CA PHE A 317 4.10 -21.03 12.88
C PHE A 317 4.74 -21.65 11.62
N TRP A 318 3.92 -21.83 10.58
CA TRP A 318 4.39 -22.23 9.25
C TRP A 318 5.29 -21.18 8.63
N ILE A 319 6.34 -21.63 7.95
CA ILE A 319 7.10 -20.81 7.01
C ILE A 319 6.80 -21.28 5.60
N GLY A 320 6.95 -20.38 4.63
CA GLY A 320 6.62 -20.61 3.23
C GLY A 320 7.55 -21.59 2.51
N LEU A 321 8.16 -22.57 3.17
CA LEU A 321 9.11 -23.50 2.60
C LEU A 321 8.52 -24.91 2.47
N ASN A 322 8.68 -25.53 1.29
CA ASN A 322 8.23 -26.90 1.04
C ASN A 322 9.28 -27.75 0.34
N TYR A 323 9.31 -29.04 0.64
CA TYR A 323 10.08 -30.03 -0.10
C TYR A 323 9.28 -30.55 -1.29
N ILE A 324 9.70 -30.15 -2.50
CA ILE A 324 9.04 -30.48 -3.77
C ILE A 324 10.10 -31.01 -4.73
N ASN A 325 9.85 -32.19 -5.32
CA ASN A 325 10.70 -32.80 -6.36
C ASN A 325 12.20 -32.86 -5.99
N GLY A 326 12.51 -33.22 -4.74
CA GLY A 326 13.88 -33.40 -4.28
C GLY A 326 14.57 -32.13 -3.75
N LYS A 327 13.86 -30.99 -3.71
CA LYS A 327 14.43 -29.69 -3.31
C LYS A 327 13.49 -28.93 -2.39
N TYR A 328 14.05 -28.05 -1.57
CA TYR A 328 13.28 -27.07 -0.80
C TYR A 328 12.99 -25.84 -1.63
N VAL A 329 11.72 -25.46 -1.73
CA VAL A 329 11.21 -24.37 -2.56
C VAL A 329 10.34 -23.46 -1.69
N TRP A 330 10.67 -22.17 -1.70
CA TRP A 330 9.91 -21.11 -1.07
C TRP A 330 8.59 -20.86 -1.81
N SER A 331 7.62 -20.26 -1.14
CA SER A 331 6.28 -20.00 -1.70
C SER A 331 6.30 -18.93 -2.79
N ASN A 332 7.40 -18.18 -2.92
CA ASN A 332 7.69 -17.28 -4.05
C ASN A 332 8.32 -18.01 -5.26
N ASN A 333 8.41 -19.35 -5.24
CA ASN A 333 9.04 -20.25 -6.21
C ASN A 333 10.57 -20.22 -6.27
N GLU A 334 11.25 -19.53 -5.36
CA GLU A 334 12.71 -19.60 -5.25
C GLU A 334 13.14 -20.90 -4.58
N THR A 335 14.27 -21.46 -5.01
CA THR A 335 14.80 -22.69 -4.42
C THR A 335 15.80 -22.36 -3.33
N LEU A 336 15.68 -23.00 -2.17
CA LEU A 336 16.69 -22.95 -1.13
C LEU A 336 17.91 -23.79 -1.55
N ASN A 337 19.01 -23.12 -1.83
CA ASN A 337 20.29 -23.73 -2.20
C ASN A 337 21.15 -24.02 -0.96
N TYR A 338 22.22 -24.79 -1.17
CA TYR A 338 23.12 -25.23 -0.10
C TYR A 338 23.80 -24.07 0.66
N TYR A 339 24.09 -22.96 -0.02
CA TYR A 339 24.77 -21.79 0.56
C TYR A 339 23.80 -20.73 1.08
N ASP A 340 22.49 -20.94 0.91
CA ASP A 340 21.49 -19.98 1.33
C ASP A 340 21.29 -20.06 2.84
N TYR A 341 20.81 -18.96 3.42
CA TYR A 341 20.46 -18.93 4.84
C TYR A 341 19.43 -20.02 5.16
N ASN A 342 19.69 -20.75 6.23
CA ASN A 342 18.75 -21.69 6.79
C ASN A 342 18.89 -21.73 8.31
N ASN A 343 17.78 -22.04 9.00
CA ASN A 343 17.75 -22.17 10.44
C ASN A 343 17.22 -23.55 10.87
N TRP A 344 17.61 -24.62 10.18
CA TRP A 344 17.22 -25.99 10.57
C TRP A 344 17.57 -26.29 12.03
N CYS A 345 16.63 -26.86 12.79
CA CYS A 345 16.90 -27.20 14.18
C CYS A 345 17.89 -28.37 14.29
N THR A 346 19.16 -28.03 14.59
CA THR A 346 20.26 -28.99 14.72
C THR A 346 20.11 -29.88 15.96
N ALA A 347 19.53 -29.36 17.04
CA ALA A 347 19.28 -30.12 18.27
C ALA A 347 18.29 -31.28 18.08
N ASP A 348 17.44 -31.23 17.05
CA ASP A 348 16.48 -32.28 16.70
C ASP A 348 16.80 -32.96 15.34
N TYR A 349 18.02 -32.76 14.81
CA TYR A 349 18.48 -33.38 13.56
C TYR A 349 17.55 -33.12 12.35
N GLN A 350 17.06 -31.88 12.22
CA GLN A 350 16.28 -31.43 11.07
C GLN A 350 17.19 -31.11 9.87
N PRO A 351 16.70 -31.20 8.61
CA PRO A 351 15.35 -31.62 8.21
C PRO A 351 15.13 -33.14 8.22
N LYS A 352 13.95 -33.58 8.67
CA LYS A 352 13.53 -34.99 8.58
C LYS A 352 12.71 -35.23 7.30
N ILE A 353 13.41 -35.53 6.20
CA ILE A 353 12.83 -35.66 4.84
C ILE A 353 12.07 -36.99 4.64
N SER A 354 12.35 -38.01 5.46
CA SER A 354 11.65 -39.29 5.40
C SER A 354 10.22 -39.18 5.95
N SER A 355 9.24 -39.69 5.20
CA SER A 355 7.83 -39.91 5.62
C SER A 355 6.80 -38.82 5.29
N GLY A 356 6.86 -38.15 4.14
CA GLY A 356 5.78 -37.25 3.69
C GLY A 356 5.71 -35.90 4.42
N LYS A 357 6.75 -35.57 5.20
CA LYS A 357 6.94 -34.30 5.89
C LYS A 357 7.56 -33.25 4.97
N ASN A 358 6.72 -32.70 4.09
CA ASN A 358 7.19 -31.78 3.07
C ASN A 358 7.08 -30.31 3.48
N CYS A 359 6.34 -29.98 4.54
CA CYS A 359 6.12 -28.60 4.96
C CYS A 359 7.06 -28.23 6.10
N VAL A 360 7.35 -26.94 6.24
CA VAL A 360 8.30 -26.45 7.24
C VAL A 360 7.63 -25.42 8.14
N TYR A 361 7.86 -25.56 9.45
CA TYR A 361 7.41 -24.62 10.46
C TYR A 361 8.58 -24.24 11.36
N GLU A 362 8.44 -23.12 12.05
CA GLU A 362 9.38 -22.67 13.07
C GLU A 362 8.80 -22.90 14.47
N ASP A 363 9.65 -23.42 15.36
CA ASP A 363 9.35 -23.63 16.77
C ASP A 363 10.64 -23.53 17.61
N ARG A 364 10.50 -23.71 18.93
CA ARG A 364 11.61 -23.75 19.87
C ARG A 364 12.57 -24.91 19.54
N CYS A 365 13.84 -24.57 19.35
CA CYS A 365 14.94 -25.51 19.14
C CYS A 365 15.86 -25.51 20.37
N GLY A 366 15.67 -26.48 21.26
CA GLY A 366 16.39 -26.52 22.55
C GLY A 366 15.88 -25.46 23.53
N GLU A 367 16.71 -25.06 24.49
CA GLU A 367 16.26 -24.17 25.58
C GLU A 367 16.26 -22.69 25.18
N TYR A 368 17.22 -22.25 24.35
CA TYR A 368 17.49 -20.82 24.10
C TYR A 368 17.41 -20.40 22.63
N ALA A 369 16.98 -21.29 21.73
CA ALA A 369 16.91 -20.99 20.30
C ALA A 369 15.55 -21.37 19.70
N THR A 370 15.29 -20.84 18.51
CA THR A 370 14.24 -21.28 17.58
C THR A 370 14.90 -21.93 16.38
N GLY A 371 14.16 -22.78 15.67
CA GLY A 371 14.65 -23.45 14.48
C GLY A 371 13.51 -24.02 13.64
N TRP A 372 13.87 -24.41 12.42
CA TRP A 372 12.96 -24.97 11.44
C TRP A 372 12.84 -26.48 11.62
N PHE A 373 11.61 -26.97 11.51
CA PHE A 373 11.22 -28.36 11.63
C PHE A 373 10.39 -28.78 10.42
N THR A 374 10.52 -30.04 9.99
CA THR A 374 9.64 -30.60 8.97
C THR A 374 8.37 -31.20 9.59
N ALA A 375 7.24 -30.99 8.93
CA ALA A 375 5.94 -31.55 9.27
C ALA A 375 5.16 -31.98 8.01
N GLU A 376 4.13 -32.78 8.24
CA GLU A 376 3.18 -33.13 7.18
C GLU A 376 2.38 -31.90 6.75
N CYS A 377 2.14 -31.78 5.45
CA CYS A 377 1.32 -30.71 4.87
C CYS A 377 -0.19 -31.00 4.97
N GLY A 378 -0.63 -31.76 5.98
CA GLY A 378 -1.90 -32.47 5.99
C GLY A 378 -3.13 -31.59 5.74
N MET A 379 -4.28 -32.21 5.48
CA MET A 379 -5.54 -31.48 5.21
C MET A 379 -6.25 -31.01 6.49
N MET A 380 -5.94 -31.59 7.64
CA MET A 380 -6.57 -31.27 8.93
C MET A 380 -5.58 -31.02 10.06
N LEU A 381 -4.44 -31.72 10.06
CA LEU A 381 -3.39 -31.60 11.06
C LEU A 381 -2.01 -31.83 10.41
N PRO A 382 -0.92 -31.35 11.03
CA PRO A 382 -0.92 -30.42 12.16
C PRO A 382 -1.42 -29.03 11.77
N THR A 383 -1.85 -28.25 12.76
CA THR A 383 -2.24 -26.84 12.58
C THR A 383 -1.22 -25.94 13.26
N TYR A 384 -0.70 -24.96 12.53
CA TYR A 384 0.18 -23.92 13.06
C TYR A 384 -0.30 -22.54 12.63
N TYR A 385 0.10 -21.51 13.36
CA TYR A 385 -0.11 -20.13 12.93
C TYR A 385 0.68 -19.86 11.65
N PHE A 386 0.44 -18.73 10.99
CA PHE A 386 1.17 -18.38 9.77
C PHE A 386 1.10 -16.88 9.54
N ALA A 387 2.01 -16.41 8.69
CA ALA A 387 1.93 -15.08 8.11
C ALA A 387 1.79 -15.21 6.59
N CYS A 388 1.04 -14.30 5.99
CA CYS A 388 0.97 -14.12 4.56
C CYS A 388 1.89 -12.97 4.14
N GLN A 389 2.52 -13.08 2.99
CA GLN A 389 3.33 -12.02 2.39
C GLN A 389 2.93 -11.73 0.95
N LYS A 390 3.02 -10.46 0.56
CA LYS A 390 2.81 -9.99 -0.81
C LYS A 390 3.71 -8.82 -1.13
N ASN A 391 3.78 -8.47 -2.42
CA ASN A 391 4.52 -7.28 -2.85
C ASN A 391 3.88 -6.02 -2.26
N ALA A 392 4.72 -5.06 -1.88
CA ALA A 392 4.29 -3.71 -1.57
C ALA A 392 3.69 -3.04 -2.80
N CYS A 393 2.79 -2.11 -2.53
CA CYS A 393 2.31 -1.15 -3.50
C CYS A 393 3.50 -0.32 -3.95
N SER A 394 3.61 -0.04 -5.24
CA SER A 394 4.73 0.72 -5.82
C SER A 394 4.35 1.29 -7.18
N VAL A 395 5.29 1.96 -7.85
CA VAL A 395 5.12 2.41 -9.24
C VAL A 395 4.85 1.24 -10.22
N ASN A 396 5.31 0.02 -9.88
CA ASN A 396 5.16 -1.18 -10.72
C ASN A 396 4.14 -2.18 -10.19
N SER A 397 3.66 -2.00 -8.95
CA SER A 397 2.72 -2.89 -8.28
C SER A 397 1.56 -2.04 -7.77
N TYR A 398 0.51 -1.92 -8.58
CA TYR A 398 -0.66 -1.12 -8.20
C TYR A 398 -1.45 -1.80 -7.09
N CYS A 399 -1.93 -1.01 -6.13
CA CYS A 399 -2.85 -1.42 -5.08
C CYS A 399 -4.02 -0.44 -5.03
N GLU A 400 -5.22 -0.94 -4.78
CA GLU A 400 -6.42 -0.12 -4.54
C GLU A 400 -6.67 0.14 -3.05
#